data_AF-A0AAU8L8K0-F1
#
_entry.id   AF-A0AAU8L8K0-F1
#
_cell.length_a   1.000
_cell.length_b   1.000
_cell.length_c   1.000
_cell.angle_alpha   90.00
_cell.angle_beta   90.00
_cell.angle_gamma   90.00
#
_symmetry.space_group_name_H-M   'P 1'
#
loop_
_entity.id
_entity.type
_entity.pdbx_description
1 polymer ?
#
loop_
_entity_poly.entity_id
_entity_poly.type
_entity_poly.pdbx_seq_one_letter_code
_entity_poly.pdbx_strand_id
1 'polypeptide(L)'
;MSVNANSMKAIRKELKEFYPNLKFSVRKVDFCCVHVDMLEGNINFLQHLTEKGKRYYTDDTRGYFSVNEFYINDHFEGEALDLFKKILETIYKHVGRHYNSNADLHAADYPAWNYHICIAVGQYDKPYILKAS
;
A
#
# COMPACT_ATOMS: atom_id res chain seq x y z
N MET A 1 8.93 -13.49 -11.36
CA MET A 1 8.17 -12.36 -10.78
C MET A 1 9.16 -11.25 -10.48
N SER A 2 8.89 -10.01 -10.89
CA SER A 2 9.81 -8.88 -10.72
C SER A 2 9.04 -7.56 -10.82
N VAL A 3 9.62 -6.46 -10.33
CA VAL A 3 8.99 -5.15 -10.46
C VAL A 3 9.09 -4.68 -11.91
N ASN A 4 7.99 -4.81 -12.67
CA ASN A 4 7.91 -4.40 -14.07
C ASN A 4 6.49 -3.94 -14.44
N ALA A 5 6.34 -3.34 -15.64
CA ALA A 5 5.06 -2.78 -16.10
C ALA A 5 3.92 -3.82 -16.16
N ASN A 6 4.22 -5.07 -16.54
CA ASN A 6 3.21 -6.14 -16.61
C ASN A 6 2.72 -6.52 -15.20
N SER A 7 3.61 -6.65 -14.23
CA SER A 7 3.22 -6.91 -12.83
C SER A 7 2.42 -5.75 -12.25
N MET A 8 2.76 -4.48 -12.56
CA MET A 8 1.98 -3.32 -12.10
C MET A 8 0.56 -3.32 -12.67
N LYS A 9 0.43 -3.66 -13.96
CA LYS A 9 -0.87 -3.79 -14.63
C LYS A 9 -1.69 -4.92 -14.02
N ALA A 10 -1.07 -6.06 -13.69
CA ALA A 10 -1.71 -7.20 -13.05
C ALA A 10 -2.22 -6.86 -11.64
N ILE A 11 -1.37 -6.25 -10.80
CA ILE A 11 -1.76 -5.77 -9.46
C ILE A 11 -2.95 -4.82 -9.57
N ARG A 12 -2.86 -3.80 -10.43
CA ARG A 12 -3.94 -2.82 -10.61
C ARG A 12 -5.26 -3.47 -11.03
N LYS A 13 -5.21 -4.46 -11.94
CA LYS A 13 -6.39 -5.17 -12.42
C LYS A 13 -7.05 -5.93 -11.28
N GLU A 14 -6.27 -6.73 -10.55
CA GLU A 14 -6.79 -7.54 -9.44
C GLU A 14 -7.33 -6.69 -8.29
N LEU A 15 -6.65 -5.61 -7.92
CA LEU A 15 -7.17 -4.68 -6.90
C LEU A 15 -8.49 -4.01 -7.30
N LYS A 16 -8.67 -3.69 -8.59
CA LYS A 16 -9.93 -3.14 -9.10
C LYS A 16 -11.07 -4.16 -9.12
N GLU A 17 -10.75 -5.44 -9.29
CA GLU A 17 -11.75 -6.52 -9.21
C GLU A 17 -12.21 -6.71 -7.76
N PHE A 18 -11.30 -6.65 -6.79
CA PHE A 18 -11.66 -6.72 -5.36
C PHE A 18 -12.37 -5.46 -4.83
N TYR A 19 -11.93 -4.28 -5.30
CA TYR A 19 -12.44 -3.00 -4.81
C TYR A 19 -12.84 -2.10 -5.99
N PRO A 20 -13.98 -2.38 -6.64
CA PRO A 20 -14.41 -1.65 -7.84
C PRO A 20 -14.70 -0.16 -7.57
N ASN A 21 -15.02 0.19 -6.33
CA ASN A 21 -15.31 1.56 -5.90
C ASN A 21 -14.04 2.38 -5.59
N LEU A 22 -12.85 1.76 -5.58
CA LEU A 22 -11.57 2.44 -5.36
C LEU A 22 -10.81 2.62 -6.67
N LYS A 23 -10.32 3.84 -6.91
CA LYS A 23 -9.41 4.13 -8.02
C LYS A 23 -7.97 4.03 -7.56
N PHE A 24 -7.31 2.97 -8.00
CA PHE A 24 -5.88 2.77 -7.79
C PHE A 24 -5.02 3.37 -8.90
N SER A 25 -3.91 3.98 -8.50
CA SER A 25 -2.71 4.21 -9.30
C SER A 25 -1.65 3.21 -8.84
N VAL A 26 -1.14 2.39 -9.76
CA VAL A 26 -0.09 1.40 -9.47
C VAL A 26 1.04 1.61 -10.46
N ARG A 27 2.25 1.88 -9.97
CA ARG A 27 3.41 2.18 -10.81
C ARG A 27 4.70 1.62 -10.22
N LYS A 28 5.66 1.38 -11.11
CA LYS A 28 7.06 1.16 -10.73
C LYS A 28 7.74 2.52 -10.57
N VAL A 29 8.47 2.70 -9.47
CA VAL A 29 9.32 3.88 -9.22
C VAL A 29 10.76 3.39 -9.02
N ASP A 30 11.74 4.18 -9.48
CA ASP A 30 13.19 4.00 -9.27
C ASP A 30 13.71 2.56 -9.39
N PHE A 31 13.20 1.86 -10.40
CA PHE A 31 13.55 0.47 -10.78
C PHE A 31 13.19 -0.64 -9.79
N CYS A 32 13.16 -0.36 -8.49
CA CYS A 32 12.94 -1.34 -7.45
C CYS A 32 11.79 -0.98 -6.51
N CYS A 33 10.88 -0.07 -6.85
CA CYS A 33 9.76 0.29 -5.97
C CYS A 33 8.40 -0.01 -6.61
N VAL A 34 7.52 -0.64 -5.85
CA VAL A 34 6.09 -0.80 -6.16
C VAL A 34 5.33 0.29 -5.42
N HIS A 35 4.75 1.23 -6.16
CA HIS A 35 3.97 2.32 -5.59
C HIS A 35 2.48 2.10 -5.86
N VAL A 36 1.67 2.04 -4.82
CA VAL A 36 0.21 1.92 -4.87
C VAL A 36 -0.41 3.12 -4.18
N ASP A 37 -1.13 3.94 -4.93
CA ASP A 37 -1.91 5.06 -4.39
C ASP A 37 -3.41 4.82 -4.57
N MET A 38 -4.19 5.07 -3.52
CA MET A 38 -5.64 5.20 -3.62
C MET A 38 -5.98 6.66 -3.88
N LEU A 39 -6.66 6.95 -4.99
CA LEU A 39 -6.94 8.33 -5.41
C LEU A 39 -8.35 8.80 -5.04
N GLU A 40 -9.32 7.89 -5.10
CA GLU A 40 -10.73 8.16 -4.82
C GLU A 40 -11.43 6.85 -4.45
N GLY A 41 -12.53 6.95 -3.71
CA GLY A 41 -13.48 5.87 -3.48
C GLY A 41 -14.28 6.07 -2.20
N ASN A 42 -14.87 4.99 -1.68
CA ASN A 42 -15.89 5.04 -0.63
C ASN A 42 -15.36 4.77 0.79
N ILE A 43 -14.06 4.51 0.96
CA ILE A 43 -13.48 4.20 2.27
C ILE A 43 -13.00 5.47 2.96
N ASN A 44 -13.52 5.73 4.15
CA ASN A 44 -13.01 6.80 5.00
C ASN A 44 -11.87 6.29 5.89
N PHE A 45 -10.64 6.39 5.40
CA PHE A 45 -9.45 5.89 6.10
C PHE A 45 -9.24 6.45 7.50
N LEU A 46 -9.61 7.71 7.75
CA LEU A 46 -9.42 8.35 9.06
C LEU A 46 -10.38 7.81 10.13
N GLN A 47 -11.53 7.27 9.73
CA GLN A 47 -12.48 6.61 10.63
C GLN A 47 -12.00 5.23 11.08
N HIS A 48 -11.05 4.66 10.34
CA HIS A 48 -10.51 3.31 10.57
C HIS A 48 -9.12 3.34 11.21
N LEU A 49 -8.79 4.43 11.91
CA LEU A 49 -7.54 4.56 12.66
C LEU A 49 -7.69 4.00 14.07
N THR A 50 -6.74 3.17 14.48
CA THR A 50 -6.58 2.80 15.89
C THR A 50 -6.14 4.02 16.72
N GLU A 51 -6.14 3.91 18.05
CA GLU A 51 -5.60 4.97 18.93
C GLU A 51 -4.13 5.31 18.65
N LYS A 52 -3.33 4.32 18.23
CA LYS A 52 -1.95 4.56 17.82
C LYS A 52 -1.91 5.25 16.46
N GLY A 53 -2.70 4.79 15.49
CA GLY A 53 -2.78 5.38 14.16
C GLY A 53 -3.19 6.85 14.16
N LYS A 54 -4.14 7.22 15.04
CA LYS A 54 -4.58 8.62 15.20
C LYS A 54 -3.39 9.55 15.44
N ARG A 55 -2.45 9.17 16.32
CA ARG A 55 -1.24 9.96 16.64
C ARG A 55 -0.32 10.23 15.44
N TYR A 56 -0.44 9.48 14.35
CA TYR A 56 0.40 9.63 13.14
C TYR A 56 -0.32 10.33 11.99
N TYR A 57 -1.66 10.25 11.92
CA TYR A 57 -2.40 10.63 10.72
C TYR A 57 -3.46 11.72 10.95
N THR A 58 -3.80 12.09 12.20
CA THR A 58 -4.86 13.10 12.43
C THR A 58 -4.38 14.55 12.32
N ASP A 59 -3.09 14.81 12.53
CA ASP A 59 -2.54 16.16 12.46
C ASP A 59 -2.29 16.61 11.00
N ASP A 60 -2.48 15.70 10.05
CA ASP A 60 -2.25 15.93 8.64
C ASP A 60 -3.52 16.41 7.91
N THR A 61 -3.65 17.73 7.76
CA THR A 61 -4.77 18.36 7.04
C THR A 61 -4.64 18.28 5.52
N ARG A 62 -3.58 17.66 4.97
CA ARG A 62 -3.31 17.65 3.52
C ARG A 62 -4.26 16.75 2.74
N GLY A 63 -4.98 15.84 3.42
CA GLY A 63 -5.89 14.88 2.78
C GLY A 63 -5.18 13.79 1.98
N TYR A 64 -3.85 13.68 2.09
CA TYR A 64 -3.06 12.57 1.60
C TYR A 64 -1.99 12.18 2.64
N PHE A 65 -1.67 10.90 2.73
CA PHE A 65 -0.62 10.40 3.63
C PHE A 65 -0.04 9.07 3.13
N SER A 66 1.20 8.79 3.51
CA SER A 66 1.87 7.52 3.24
C SER A 66 1.52 6.50 4.33
N VAL A 67 1.35 5.25 3.93
CA VAL A 67 1.07 4.13 4.82
C VAL A 67 2.32 3.27 4.92
N ASN A 68 2.83 3.11 6.13
CA ASN A 68 3.95 2.21 6.39
C ASN A 68 3.44 0.78 6.53
N GLU A 69 3.91 -0.10 5.66
CA GLU A 69 3.49 -1.49 5.55
C GLU A 69 3.75 -2.34 6.81
N PHE A 70 4.77 -1.98 7.60
CA PHE A 70 5.13 -2.70 8.82
C PHE A 70 4.20 -2.36 10.00
N TYR A 71 3.50 -1.24 9.94
CA TYR A 71 2.63 -0.75 11.03
C TYR A 71 1.15 -0.76 10.66
N ILE A 72 0.75 -1.40 9.56
CA ILE A 72 -0.66 -1.47 9.14
C ILE A 72 -1.56 -2.02 10.26
N ASN A 73 -1.17 -3.13 10.91
CA ASN A 73 -1.95 -3.72 12.01
C ASN A 73 -2.03 -2.83 13.26
N ASP A 74 -1.02 -1.99 13.46
CA ASP A 74 -0.93 -1.12 14.62
C ASP A 74 -1.72 0.16 14.41
N HIS A 75 -1.87 0.61 13.15
CA HIS A 75 -2.40 1.93 12.82
C HIS A 75 -3.81 1.92 12.27
N PHE A 76 -4.24 0.82 11.65
CA PHE A 76 -5.55 0.70 11.01
C PHE A 76 -6.34 -0.48 11.54
N GLU A 77 -7.66 -0.36 11.45
CA GLU A 77 -8.64 -1.40 11.78
C GLU A 77 -9.75 -1.45 10.71
N GLY A 78 -10.67 -2.41 10.82
CA GLY A 78 -11.82 -2.53 9.93
C GLY A 78 -11.46 -2.59 8.43
N GLU A 79 -12.24 -1.91 7.61
CA GLU A 79 -12.14 -2.01 6.14
C GLU A 79 -10.79 -1.49 5.59
N ALA A 80 -10.22 -0.45 6.21
CA ALA A 80 -8.91 0.06 5.79
C ALA A 80 -7.80 -0.97 6.05
N LEU A 81 -7.82 -1.65 7.19
CA LEU A 81 -6.87 -2.71 7.52
C LEU A 81 -6.94 -3.86 6.51
N ASP A 82 -8.16 -4.31 6.21
CA ASP A 82 -8.39 -5.40 5.25
C ASP A 82 -7.92 -5.03 3.84
N LEU A 83 -8.20 -3.80 3.40
CA LEU A 83 -7.68 -3.28 2.14
C LEU A 83 -6.14 -3.29 2.10
N PHE A 84 -5.48 -2.76 3.14
CA PHE A 84 -4.02 -2.67 3.13
C PHE A 84 -3.34 -4.03 3.14
N LYS A 85 -3.89 -4.99 3.90
CA LYS A 85 -3.46 -6.39 3.85
C LYS A 85 -3.64 -6.97 2.45
N LYS A 86 -4.80 -6.72 1.82
CA LYS A 86 -5.07 -7.21 0.47
C LYS A 86 -4.14 -6.61 -0.57
N ILE A 87 -3.77 -5.33 -0.42
CA ILE A 87 -2.76 -4.67 -1.26
C ILE A 87 -1.42 -5.40 -1.14
N LEU A 88 -0.94 -5.66 0.08
CA LEU A 88 0.33 -6.37 0.28
C LEU A 88 0.29 -7.79 -0.28
N GLU A 89 -0.76 -8.55 -0.02
CA GLU A 89 -0.94 -9.90 -0.59
C GLU A 89 -0.89 -9.88 -2.12
N THR A 90 -1.58 -8.91 -2.74
CA THR A 90 -1.63 -8.79 -4.20
C THR A 90 -0.25 -8.42 -4.76
N ILE A 91 0.49 -7.52 -4.10
CA ILE A 91 1.87 -7.20 -4.49
C ILE A 91 2.74 -8.45 -4.40
N TYR A 92 2.70 -9.18 -3.28
CA TYR A 92 3.50 -10.38 -3.08
C TYR A 92 3.19 -11.49 -4.09
N LYS A 93 1.92 -11.64 -4.46
CA LYS A 93 1.48 -12.58 -5.50
C LYS A 93 2.10 -12.29 -6.87
N HIS A 94 2.23 -11.02 -7.25
CA HIS A 94 2.65 -10.64 -8.62
C HIS A 94 4.14 -10.29 -8.75
N VAL A 95 4.80 -9.93 -7.65
CA VAL A 95 6.19 -9.45 -7.63
C VAL A 95 7.10 -10.39 -6.84
N GLY A 96 6.53 -11.35 -6.10
CA GLY A 96 7.24 -12.19 -5.14
C GLY A 96 7.31 -11.51 -3.78
N ARG A 97 7.64 -12.27 -2.72
CA ARG A 97 7.67 -11.72 -1.37
C ARG A 97 8.82 -10.70 -1.21
N HIS A 98 8.51 -9.58 -0.56
CA HIS A 98 9.47 -8.50 -0.27
C HIS A 98 10.66 -8.97 0.57
N TYR A 99 10.41 -9.95 1.45
CA TYR A 99 11.42 -10.62 2.29
C TYR A 99 11.52 -12.09 1.92
N ASN A 100 12.72 -12.54 1.54
CA ASN A 100 13.03 -13.96 1.36
C ASN A 100 13.56 -14.53 2.67
N SER A 101 12.77 -15.37 3.35
CA SER A 101 13.22 -16.08 4.57
C SER A 101 14.30 -17.12 4.31
N ASN A 102 14.55 -17.48 3.04
CA ASN A 102 15.61 -18.41 2.61
C ASN A 102 16.88 -17.68 2.16
N ALA A 103 17.00 -16.37 2.41
CA ALA A 103 18.30 -15.72 2.36
C ALA A 103 19.11 -16.27 3.53
N ASP A 104 19.96 -17.27 3.26
CA ASP A 104 20.85 -17.85 4.25
C ASP A 104 21.55 -16.76 5.07
N LEU A 105 21.84 -17.11 6.32
CA LEU A 105 22.44 -16.39 7.45
C LEU A 105 23.68 -15.48 7.19
N HIS A 106 24.00 -15.15 5.93
CA HIS A 106 25.08 -14.27 5.50
C HIS A 106 24.65 -12.83 5.16
N ALA A 107 23.36 -12.50 5.27
CA ALA A 107 22.84 -11.15 5.00
C ALA A 107 22.64 -10.29 6.27
N ALA A 108 23.48 -10.49 7.30
CA ALA A 108 23.34 -9.86 8.62
C ALA A 108 23.35 -8.32 8.60
N ASP A 109 23.90 -7.70 7.55
CA ASP A 109 23.98 -6.24 7.43
C ASP A 109 22.96 -5.63 6.45
N TYR A 110 22.37 -6.41 5.54
CA TYR A 110 21.36 -5.96 4.60
C TYR A 110 20.38 -7.12 4.30
N PRO A 111 19.17 -7.14 4.87
CA PRO A 111 18.16 -8.10 4.46
C PRO A 111 17.99 -7.99 2.93
N ALA A 112 17.92 -9.13 2.25
CA ALA A 112 17.78 -9.20 0.78
C ALA A 112 16.40 -8.68 0.34
N TRP A 113 16.21 -7.36 0.43
CA TRP A 113 15.05 -6.65 -0.08
C TRP A 113 15.12 -6.65 -1.60
N ASN A 114 14.22 -7.41 -2.22
CA ASN A 114 14.18 -7.52 -3.68
C ASN A 114 13.61 -6.24 -4.33
N TYR A 115 12.85 -5.44 -3.56
CA TYR A 115 12.20 -4.20 -3.97
C TYR A 115 11.67 -3.46 -2.72
N HIS A 116 11.16 -2.25 -2.86
CA HIS A 116 10.46 -1.46 -1.84
C HIS A 116 8.96 -1.35 -2.14
N ILE A 117 8.15 -1.21 -1.11
CA ILE A 117 6.70 -0.97 -1.23
C ILE A 117 6.40 0.43 -0.73
N CYS A 118 5.66 1.21 -1.51
CA CYS A 118 5.11 2.48 -1.08
C CYS A 118 3.60 2.45 -1.26
N ILE A 119 2.87 2.62 -0.16
CA ILE A 119 1.41 2.73 -0.16
C ILE A 119 1.04 4.15 0.25
N ALA A 120 0.08 4.75 -0.44
CA ALA A 120 -0.41 6.09 -0.11
C ALA A 120 -1.93 6.21 -0.25
N VAL A 121 -2.55 6.91 0.70
CA VAL A 121 -3.90 7.48 0.54
C VAL A 121 -3.71 8.87 -0.06
N GLY A 122 -4.25 9.09 -1.25
CA GLY A 122 -3.92 10.25 -2.08
C GLY A 122 -2.51 10.17 -2.68
N GLN A 123 -2.03 11.29 -3.21
CA GLN A 123 -0.65 11.49 -3.67
C GLN A 123 -0.16 12.86 -3.21
N TYR A 124 1.15 13.11 -3.30
CA TYR A 124 1.71 14.43 -3.05
C TYR A 124 0.95 15.50 -3.86
N ASP A 125 0.40 16.48 -3.14
CA ASP A 125 -0.42 17.58 -3.67
C ASP A 125 -1.72 17.15 -4.38
N LYS A 126 -2.18 15.92 -4.12
CA LYS A 126 -3.44 15.37 -4.66
C LYS A 126 -4.16 14.58 -3.57
N PRO A 127 -5.02 15.23 -2.77
CA PRO A 127 -5.74 14.56 -1.70
C PRO A 127 -6.62 13.42 -2.20
N TYR A 128 -6.86 12.44 -1.35
CA TYR A 128 -7.84 11.39 -1.59
C TYR A 128 -9.25 11.98 -1.65
N ILE A 129 -10.02 11.58 -2.66
CA ILE A 129 -11.42 12.02 -2.80
C ILE A 129 -12.34 10.94 -2.24
N LEU A 130 -12.89 11.20 -1.05
CA LEU A 130 -13.96 10.38 -0.48
C LEU A 130 -15.25 10.62 -1.27
N LYS A 131 -15.77 9.56 -1.88
CA LYS A 131 -17.05 9.51 -2.58
C LYS A 131 -18.10 8.93 -1.64
N ALA A 132 -19.33 9.44 -1.76
CA ALA A 132 -20.47 8.80 -1.12
C ALA A 132 -20.68 7.40 -1.73
N SER A 133 -20.93 6.42 -0.87
CA SER A 133 -21.31 5.05 -1.23
C SER A 133 -22.67 5.00 -1.92
#